data_AF-A0A6N2MRN3-F1
#
_entry.id   AF-A0A6N2MRN3-F1
#
_cell.length_a   1.000
_cell.length_b   1.000
_cell.length_c   1.000
_cell.angle_alpha   90.00
_cell.angle_beta   90.00
_cell.angle_gamma   90.00
#
_symmetry.space_group_name_H-M   'P 1'
#
loop_
_entity.id
_entity.type
_entity.pdbx_description
1 polymer ?
#
loop_
_entity_poly.entity_id
_entity_poly.type
_entity_poly.pdbx_seq_one_letter_code
_entity_poly.pdbx_strand_id
1 'polypeptide(L)'
;MSVTQTMNSGVSFRSMAVKPPSHPTYDMKGVIKLALAEDAGDQGDVTCLATIPLDMEVEAHFLAKEDGIVAGISLAEMIFHEVDPSLKVEWSQKDGDHVQKGLQFGKVSGQAHNIVVAERVVLNFMQRMSGIATLTKTMADAAHPACILETRKTAPGLRLVDKWAVLIGGGRNHRMGLFDMVMIKDNHISIAGGIINAIKSVDQYLEQQNLQMR
;
A
#
# COMPACT_ATOMS: atom_id res chain seq x y z
N MET A 1 25.47 23.03 -30.64
CA MET A 1 24.28 22.20 -30.34
C MET A 1 24.78 20.92 -29.71
N SER A 2 24.59 20.76 -28.40
CA SER A 2 24.84 19.51 -27.70
C SER A 2 23.80 19.44 -26.59
N VAL A 3 22.87 18.51 -26.78
CA VAL A 3 21.68 18.30 -25.96
C VAL A 3 22.12 17.56 -24.71
N THR A 4 21.97 18.19 -23.55
CA THR A 4 22.12 17.52 -22.26
C THR A 4 20.76 16.95 -21.88
N GLN A 5 20.67 15.61 -21.82
CA GLN A 5 19.50 14.92 -21.30
C GLN A 5 19.26 15.37 -19.86
N THR A 6 18.14 16.05 -19.63
CA THR A 6 17.57 16.27 -18.31
C THR A 6 17.11 14.92 -17.76
N MET A 7 17.89 14.39 -16.81
CA MET A 7 17.45 13.25 -16.01
C MET A 7 16.18 13.62 -15.25
N ASN A 8 15.19 12.73 -15.34
CA ASN A 8 13.91 12.75 -14.62
C ASN A 8 14.05 13.30 -13.20
N SER A 9 13.30 14.35 -12.90
CA SER A 9 13.06 14.85 -11.55
C SER A 9 12.27 13.80 -10.76
N GLY A 10 13.01 12.89 -10.12
CA GLY A 10 12.46 11.91 -9.21
C GLY A 10 11.77 12.60 -8.04
N VAL A 11 10.56 12.14 -7.72
CA VAL A 11 9.88 12.43 -6.45
C VAL A 11 10.88 12.25 -5.32
N SER A 12 11.17 13.33 -4.60
CA SER A 12 11.96 13.25 -3.38
C SER A 12 11.05 12.59 -2.34
N PHE A 13 11.07 11.25 -2.28
CA PHE A 13 10.48 10.45 -1.20
C PHE A 13 11.18 10.80 0.11
N ARG A 14 10.84 11.94 0.70
CA ARG A 14 11.28 12.35 2.03
C ARG A 14 10.74 11.32 3.03
N SER A 15 11.59 10.33 3.32
CA SER A 15 11.47 9.27 4.33
C SER A 15 10.07 8.69 4.55
N MET A 16 9.68 7.71 3.73
CA MET A 16 8.60 6.79 4.11
C MET A 16 8.96 6.16 5.46
N ALA A 17 8.16 6.41 6.50
CA ALA A 17 8.43 5.91 7.86
C ALA A 17 8.50 4.38 7.89
N VAL A 18 7.64 3.73 7.10
CA VAL A 18 7.61 2.28 6.89
C VAL A 18 7.61 2.02 5.39
N LYS A 19 8.65 1.33 4.89
CA LYS A 19 8.75 0.98 3.47
C LYS A 19 7.74 -0.12 3.11
N PRO A 20 7.17 -0.10 1.88
CA PRO A 20 6.37 -1.20 1.40
C PRO A 20 7.23 -2.47 1.32
N PRO A 21 6.64 -3.66 1.55
CA PRO A 21 7.38 -4.90 1.42
C PRO A 21 7.84 -5.14 -0.02
N SER A 22 8.89 -5.92 -0.20
CA SER A 22 9.37 -6.29 -1.53
C SER A 22 8.45 -7.33 -2.18
N HIS A 23 8.25 -7.20 -3.49
CA HIS A 23 7.58 -8.20 -4.31
C HIS A 23 8.17 -8.14 -5.73
N PRO A 24 8.58 -9.27 -6.32
CA PRO A 24 9.37 -9.29 -7.56
C PRO A 24 8.64 -8.69 -8.76
N THR A 25 7.30 -8.77 -8.78
CA THR A 25 6.48 -8.35 -9.92
C THR A 25 5.38 -7.35 -9.55
N TYR A 26 5.39 -6.79 -8.34
CA TYR A 26 4.27 -5.93 -7.94
C TYR A 26 4.46 -4.52 -8.50
N ASP A 27 3.44 -4.05 -9.20
CA ASP A 27 3.40 -2.70 -9.78
C ASP A 27 2.41 -1.83 -9.02
N MET A 28 2.92 -1.02 -8.08
CA MET A 28 2.08 -0.08 -7.33
C MET A 28 1.45 0.96 -8.24
N LYS A 29 2.18 1.43 -9.26
CA LYS A 29 1.68 2.43 -10.21
C LYS A 29 0.54 1.84 -11.04
N GLY A 30 0.67 0.58 -11.48
CA GLY A 30 -0.40 -0.15 -12.16
C GLY A 30 -1.67 -0.28 -11.31
N VAL A 31 -1.54 -0.57 -10.02
CA VAL A 31 -2.69 -0.63 -9.09
C VAL A 31 -3.36 0.74 -8.93
N ILE A 32 -2.58 1.81 -8.78
CA ILE A 32 -3.10 3.18 -8.70
C ILE A 32 -3.87 3.54 -9.98
N LYS A 33 -3.28 3.27 -11.15
CA LYS A 33 -3.92 3.52 -12.44
C LYS A 33 -5.22 2.74 -12.61
N LEU A 34 -5.23 1.48 -12.20
CA LEU A 34 -6.42 0.64 -12.26
C LEU A 34 -7.54 1.23 -11.39
N ALA A 35 -7.23 1.66 -10.17
CA ALA A 35 -8.20 2.26 -9.26
C ALA A 35 -8.73 3.61 -9.77
N LEU A 36 -7.86 4.46 -10.32
CA LEU A 36 -8.28 5.73 -10.95
C LEU A 36 -9.17 5.48 -12.18
N ALA A 37 -8.81 4.50 -13.03
CA ALA A 37 -9.61 4.15 -14.19
C ALA A 37 -10.96 3.50 -13.82
N GLU A 38 -11.00 2.73 -12.73
CA GLU A 38 -12.24 2.18 -12.18
C GLU A 38 -13.22 3.29 -11.76
N ASP A 39 -12.72 4.34 -11.09
CA ASP A 39 -13.57 5.41 -10.53
C ASP A 39 -13.94 6.47 -11.59
N ALA A 40 -13.02 6.82 -12.49
CA ALA A 40 -13.21 7.88 -13.48
C ALA A 40 -13.80 7.38 -14.81
N GLY A 41 -13.64 6.09 -15.14
CA GLY A 41 -14.08 5.55 -16.43
C GLY A 41 -13.49 6.29 -17.64
N ASP A 42 -14.25 6.34 -18.73
CA ASP A 42 -13.88 7.04 -19.98
C ASP A 42 -14.26 8.53 -20.00
N GLN A 43 -15.24 8.92 -19.18
CA GLN A 43 -15.81 10.28 -19.16
C GLN A 43 -15.21 11.17 -18.06
N GLY A 44 -14.51 10.61 -17.08
CA GLY A 44 -14.05 11.34 -15.91
C GLY A 44 -15.18 11.68 -14.93
N ASP A 45 -14.91 12.63 -14.03
CA ASP A 45 -15.92 13.12 -13.10
C ASP A 45 -16.86 14.13 -13.78
N VAL A 46 -17.96 13.61 -14.34
CA VAL A 46 -19.01 14.39 -15.00
C VAL A 46 -19.59 15.47 -14.07
N THR A 47 -19.66 15.21 -12.76
CA THR A 47 -20.21 16.17 -11.80
C THR A 47 -19.26 17.35 -11.62
N CYS A 48 -17.97 17.07 -11.44
CA CYS A 48 -16.93 18.11 -11.34
C CYS A 48 -16.85 18.92 -12.65
N LEU A 49 -16.86 18.25 -13.80
CA LEU A 49 -16.88 18.89 -15.12
C LEU A 49 -18.08 19.82 -15.34
N ALA A 50 -19.24 19.48 -14.77
CA ALA A 50 -20.46 20.27 -14.93
C ALA A 50 -20.59 21.43 -13.90
N THR A 51 -19.88 21.37 -12.77
CA THR A 51 -20.17 22.25 -11.62
C THR A 51 -18.99 23.10 -11.16
N ILE A 52 -17.76 22.75 -11.53
CA ILE A 52 -16.54 23.41 -11.02
C ILE A 52 -15.77 24.07 -12.18
N PRO A 53 -15.44 25.38 -12.10
CA PRO A 53 -14.57 26.03 -13.09
C PRO A 53 -13.20 25.34 -13.22
N LEU A 54 -12.67 25.27 -14.43
CA LEU A 54 -11.40 24.58 -14.72
C LEU A 54 -10.19 25.21 -14.01
N ASP A 55 -10.22 26.53 -13.78
CA ASP A 55 -9.16 27.30 -13.13
C ASP A 55 -9.34 27.44 -11.61
N MET A 56 -10.34 26.77 -11.03
CA MET A 56 -10.59 26.84 -9.59
C MET A 56 -9.51 26.08 -8.82
N GLU A 57 -8.79 26.80 -7.96
CA GLU A 57 -7.91 26.21 -6.95
C GLU A 57 -8.63 26.10 -5.60
N VAL A 58 -8.40 25.00 -4.90
CA VAL A 58 -8.97 24.72 -3.57
C VAL A 58 -7.93 24.14 -2.63
N GLU A 59 -8.20 24.22 -1.33
CA GLU A 59 -7.52 23.47 -0.28
C GLU A 59 -8.52 22.51 0.37
N ALA A 60 -8.16 21.24 0.49
CA ALA A 60 -8.94 20.21 1.14
C ALA A 60 -8.16 19.61 2.32
N HIS A 61 -8.87 19.17 3.35
CA HIS A 61 -8.29 18.70 4.60
C HIS A 61 -8.63 17.23 4.88
N PHE A 62 -7.64 16.48 5.36
CA PHE A 62 -7.82 15.12 5.84
C PHE A 62 -8.24 15.13 7.31
N LEU A 63 -9.44 14.61 7.59
CA LEU A 63 -10.04 14.56 8.92
C LEU A 63 -10.23 13.11 9.37
N ALA A 64 -9.68 12.74 10.52
CA ALA A 64 -9.94 11.46 11.16
C ALA A 64 -11.39 11.44 11.70
N LYS A 65 -12.21 10.49 11.24
CA LYS A 65 -13.59 10.32 11.71
C LYS A 65 -13.73 9.27 12.83
N GLU A 66 -12.64 8.59 13.14
CA GLU A 66 -12.52 7.56 14.17
C GLU A 66 -11.10 7.57 14.75
N ASP A 67 -10.94 7.04 15.95
CA ASP A 67 -9.64 6.80 16.58
C ASP A 67 -8.94 5.60 15.92
N GLY A 68 -7.63 5.65 15.77
CA GLY A 68 -6.89 4.52 15.21
C GLY A 68 -5.46 4.83 14.80
N ILE A 69 -4.88 3.94 14.00
CA ILE A 69 -3.55 4.11 13.40
C ILE A 69 -3.70 4.59 11.96
N VAL A 70 -3.09 5.72 11.63
CA VAL A 70 -3.08 6.20 10.25
C VAL A 70 -2.13 5.34 9.40
N ALA A 71 -2.63 4.88 8.26
CA ALA A 71 -1.86 4.14 7.29
C ALA A 71 -2.30 4.46 5.86
N GLY A 72 -1.33 4.53 4.94
CA GLY A 72 -1.54 4.86 3.53
C GLY A 72 -1.22 6.30 3.16
N ILE A 73 -0.57 7.09 4.03
CA ILE A 73 -0.11 8.45 3.71
C ILE A 73 0.85 8.41 2.51
N SER A 74 1.83 7.52 2.53
CA SER A 74 2.77 7.42 1.39
C SER A 74 2.09 6.93 0.11
N LEU A 75 1.01 6.14 0.20
CA LEU A 75 0.23 5.74 -0.97
C LEU A 75 -0.65 6.89 -1.49
N ALA A 76 -1.21 7.70 -0.60
CA ALA A 76 -1.94 8.91 -0.96
C ALA A 76 -1.06 9.88 -1.75
N GLU A 77 0.17 10.11 -1.30
CA GLU A 77 1.16 10.92 -2.04
C GLU A 77 1.42 10.38 -3.45
N MET A 78 1.54 9.05 -3.61
CA MET A 78 1.71 8.44 -4.93
C MET A 78 0.49 8.64 -5.82
N ILE A 79 -0.72 8.54 -5.28
CA ILE A 79 -1.96 8.73 -6.04
C ILE A 79 -2.10 10.19 -6.48
N PHE A 80 -1.92 11.15 -5.57
CA PHE A 80 -1.97 12.58 -5.93
C PHE A 80 -0.91 12.93 -6.98
N HIS A 81 0.31 12.41 -6.83
CA HIS A 81 1.36 12.63 -7.82
C HIS A 81 1.05 12.02 -9.19
N GLU A 82 0.39 10.84 -9.23
CA GLU A 82 -0.02 10.22 -10.49
C GLU A 82 -1.14 11.01 -11.18
N VAL A 83 -2.05 11.61 -10.42
CA VAL A 83 -3.13 12.46 -10.95
C VAL A 83 -2.58 13.80 -11.44
N ASP A 84 -1.85 14.51 -10.60
CA ASP A 84 -1.24 15.80 -10.94
C ASP A 84 -0.03 16.09 -10.04
N PRO A 85 1.20 16.06 -10.60
CA PRO A 85 2.43 16.38 -9.88
C PRO A 85 2.51 17.79 -9.28
N SER A 86 1.63 18.72 -9.69
CA SER A 86 1.59 20.08 -9.18
C SER A 86 0.81 20.22 -7.86
N LEU A 87 0.01 19.21 -7.49
CA LEU A 87 -0.69 19.19 -6.22
C LEU A 87 0.28 19.23 -5.04
N LYS A 88 -0.01 20.10 -4.08
CA LYS A 88 0.81 20.25 -2.87
C LYS A 88 0.12 19.55 -1.71
N VAL A 89 0.77 18.51 -1.21
CA VAL A 89 0.29 17.72 -0.07
C VAL A 89 1.16 17.99 1.14
N GLU A 90 0.54 18.27 2.28
CA GLU A 90 1.20 18.51 3.56
C GLU A 90 0.58 17.61 4.64
N TRP A 91 1.41 16.94 5.43
CA TRP A 91 0.98 16.04 6.49
C TRP A 91 1.52 16.49 7.84
N SER A 92 0.68 16.41 8.88
CA SER A 92 1.10 16.61 10.27
C SER A 92 1.28 15.29 11.04
N GLN A 93 1.00 14.16 10.39
CA GLN A 93 1.18 12.79 10.89
C GLN A 93 1.94 11.96 9.85
N LYS A 94 2.47 10.82 10.24
CA LYS A 94 3.09 9.83 9.35
C LYS A 94 2.44 8.45 9.56
N ASP A 95 2.62 7.57 8.58
CA ASP A 95 2.16 6.18 8.67
C ASP A 95 2.66 5.53 9.98
N GLY A 96 1.71 5.00 10.76
CA GLY A 96 1.95 4.35 12.05
C GLY A 96 1.62 5.23 13.27
N ASP A 97 1.39 6.53 13.06
CA ASP A 97 0.97 7.42 14.15
C ASP A 97 -0.48 7.13 14.59
N HIS A 98 -0.75 7.36 15.87
CA HIS A 98 -2.11 7.27 16.41
C HIS A 98 -2.85 8.58 16.17
N VAL A 99 -4.09 8.48 15.67
CA VAL A 99 -4.99 9.61 15.43
C VAL A 99 -6.25 9.48 16.28
N GLN A 100 -6.83 10.61 16.64
CA GLN A 100 -8.11 10.69 17.35
C GLN A 100 -9.16 11.30 16.45
N LYS A 101 -10.42 10.92 16.63
CA LYS A 101 -11.57 11.49 15.95
C LYS A 101 -11.57 13.02 16.08
N GLY A 102 -11.73 13.69 14.95
CA GLY A 102 -11.67 15.15 14.86
C GLY A 102 -10.29 15.70 14.55
N LEU A 103 -9.24 14.88 14.56
CA LEU A 103 -7.89 15.33 14.18
C LEU A 103 -7.83 15.60 12.67
N GLN A 104 -7.47 16.83 12.32
CA GLN A 104 -7.00 17.16 10.98
C GLN A 104 -5.53 16.81 10.87
N PHE A 105 -5.18 15.86 9.99
CA PHE A 105 -3.82 15.28 9.94
C PHE A 105 -3.08 15.51 8.62
N GLY A 106 -3.72 16.18 7.67
CA GLY A 106 -3.10 16.56 6.41
C GLY A 106 -3.98 17.51 5.61
N LYS A 107 -3.41 18.05 4.55
CA LYS A 107 -4.10 18.90 3.59
C LYS A 107 -3.50 18.76 2.19
N VAL A 108 -4.33 18.99 1.18
CA VAL A 108 -3.93 19.03 -0.23
C VAL A 108 -4.45 20.32 -0.86
N SER A 109 -3.63 20.97 -1.69
CA SER A 109 -3.99 22.20 -2.40
C SER A 109 -3.58 22.16 -3.87
N GLY A 110 -4.36 22.80 -4.73
CA GLY A 110 -4.17 22.84 -6.18
C GLY A 110 -5.50 22.87 -6.94
N GLN A 111 -5.48 22.45 -8.21
CA GLN A 111 -6.67 22.44 -9.06
C GLN A 111 -7.77 21.53 -8.49
N ALA A 112 -8.98 22.08 -8.36
CA ALA A 112 -10.12 21.41 -7.75
C ALA A 112 -10.48 20.10 -8.44
N HIS A 113 -10.49 20.07 -9.77
CA HIS A 113 -10.76 18.86 -10.56
C HIS A 113 -9.82 17.70 -10.21
N ASN A 114 -8.53 18.01 -10.05
CA ASN A 114 -7.51 17.00 -9.77
C ASN A 114 -7.58 16.50 -8.32
N ILE A 115 -7.97 17.36 -7.38
CA ILE A 115 -8.19 16.95 -5.99
C ILE A 115 -9.42 16.05 -5.90
N VAL A 116 -10.54 16.46 -6.51
CA VAL A 116 -11.83 15.74 -6.41
C VAL A 116 -11.75 14.37 -7.07
N VAL A 117 -11.15 14.25 -8.26
CA VAL A 117 -11.01 12.96 -8.95
C VAL A 117 -10.12 11.97 -8.18
N ALA A 118 -9.14 12.47 -7.42
CA ALA A 118 -8.27 11.63 -6.60
C ALA A 118 -8.89 11.25 -5.25
N GLU A 119 -9.83 12.05 -4.75
CA GLU A 119 -10.29 12.01 -3.36
C GLU A 119 -10.77 10.62 -2.95
N ARG A 120 -11.71 10.06 -3.71
CA ARG A 120 -12.34 8.78 -3.33
C ARG A 120 -11.34 7.64 -3.37
N VAL A 121 -10.48 7.60 -4.39
CA VAL A 121 -9.42 6.59 -4.54
C VAL A 121 -8.45 6.67 -3.37
N VAL A 122 -7.96 7.87 -3.03
CA VAL A 122 -7.08 8.10 -1.87
C VAL A 122 -7.75 7.63 -0.58
N LEU A 123 -8.97 8.07 -0.32
CA LEU A 123 -9.69 7.73 0.90
C LEU A 123 -9.94 6.22 1.02
N ASN A 124 -10.31 5.54 -0.07
CA ASN A 124 -10.54 4.10 -0.07
C ASN A 124 -9.28 3.31 0.33
N PHE A 125 -8.12 3.68 -0.22
CA PHE A 125 -6.85 3.06 0.16
C PHE A 125 -6.48 3.36 1.62
N MET A 126 -6.52 4.63 2.02
CA MET A 126 -6.14 5.03 3.39
C MET A 126 -7.06 4.42 4.45
N GLN A 127 -8.37 4.39 4.21
CA GLN A 127 -9.34 3.80 5.15
C GLN A 127 -9.10 2.31 5.30
N ARG A 128 -8.90 1.58 4.19
CA ARG A 128 -8.59 0.15 4.22
C ARG A 128 -7.29 -0.12 4.99
N MET A 129 -6.22 0.59 4.63
CA MET A 129 -4.92 0.43 5.27
C MET A 129 -4.99 0.78 6.76
N SER A 130 -5.63 1.90 7.12
CA SER A 130 -5.76 2.34 8.51
C SER A 130 -6.58 1.35 9.34
N GLY A 131 -7.64 0.75 8.78
CA GLY A 131 -8.39 -0.31 9.45
C GLY A 131 -7.54 -1.55 9.75
N ILE A 132 -6.74 -2.00 8.77
CA ILE A 132 -5.80 -3.12 8.95
C ILE A 132 -4.73 -2.78 9.98
N ALA A 133 -4.12 -1.59 9.88
CA ALA A 133 -3.04 -1.15 10.78
C ALA A 133 -3.54 -1.01 12.23
N THR A 134 -4.72 -0.43 12.42
CA THR A 134 -5.36 -0.28 13.74
C THR A 134 -5.61 -1.62 14.40
N LEU A 135 -6.24 -2.56 13.69
CA LEU A 135 -6.48 -3.90 14.24
C LEU A 135 -5.18 -4.66 14.52
N THR A 136 -4.20 -4.53 13.61
CA THR A 136 -2.88 -5.14 13.77
C THR A 136 -2.19 -4.60 15.01
N LYS A 137 -2.26 -3.30 15.27
CA LYS A 137 -1.66 -2.67 16.45
C LYS A 137 -2.23 -3.24 17.74
N THR A 138 -3.55 -3.33 17.83
CA THR A 138 -4.24 -3.96 18.98
C THR A 138 -3.77 -5.40 19.20
N MET A 139 -3.66 -6.21 18.13
CA MET A 139 -3.21 -7.59 18.22
C MET A 139 -1.72 -7.71 18.59
N ALA A 140 -0.87 -6.85 18.01
CA ALA A 140 0.58 -6.86 18.24
C ALA A 140 0.92 -6.46 19.68
N ASP A 141 0.24 -5.45 20.22
CA ASP A 141 0.42 -5.01 21.60
C ASP A 141 -0.02 -6.12 22.58
N ALA A 142 -1.14 -6.79 22.30
CA ALA A 142 -1.62 -7.91 23.12
C ALA A 142 -0.74 -9.17 23.05
N ALA A 143 -0.02 -9.38 21.95
CA ALA A 143 0.81 -10.56 21.74
C ALA A 143 2.21 -10.45 22.37
N HIS A 144 2.65 -9.27 22.79
CA HIS A 144 4.01 -9.05 23.27
C HIS A 144 4.39 -9.98 24.46
N PRO A 145 5.59 -10.63 24.46
CA PRO A 145 6.73 -10.44 23.56
C PRO A 145 6.69 -11.26 22.26
N ALA A 146 5.63 -12.03 22.00
CA ALA A 146 5.44 -12.66 20.70
C ALA A 146 5.11 -11.61 19.62
N CYS A 147 5.18 -12.01 18.34
CA CYS A 147 4.86 -11.15 17.21
C CYS A 147 3.68 -11.70 16.42
N ILE A 148 2.89 -10.79 15.85
CA ILE A 148 1.80 -11.12 14.94
C ILE A 148 2.33 -11.19 13.51
N LEU A 149 1.97 -12.28 12.81
CA LEU A 149 2.29 -12.51 11.42
C LEU A 149 1.01 -12.49 10.57
N GLU A 150 1.05 -11.80 9.44
CA GLU A 150 -0.02 -11.86 8.45
C GLU A 150 0.03 -13.12 7.58
N THR A 151 -0.95 -13.30 6.70
CA THR A 151 -1.00 -14.42 5.76
C THR A 151 -1.30 -13.98 4.33
N ARG A 152 -1.25 -14.93 3.39
CA ARG A 152 -1.68 -14.72 1.99
C ARG A 152 -3.20 -14.57 1.80
N LYS A 153 -4.00 -14.64 2.87
CA LYS A 153 -5.45 -14.39 2.87
C LYS A 153 -5.73 -12.88 2.82
N THR A 154 -5.34 -12.27 1.72
CA THR A 154 -5.47 -10.83 1.46
C THR A 154 -6.56 -10.59 0.42
N ALA A 155 -7.00 -9.34 0.26
CA ALA A 155 -7.82 -9.00 -0.90
C ALA A 155 -7.04 -9.31 -2.20
N PRO A 156 -7.70 -9.90 -3.22
CA PRO A 156 -7.10 -10.09 -4.53
C PRO A 156 -6.60 -8.76 -5.11
N GLY A 157 -5.45 -8.76 -5.76
CA GLY A 157 -4.82 -7.54 -6.29
C GLY A 157 -4.16 -6.62 -5.24
N LEU A 158 -4.61 -6.63 -3.99
CA LEU A 158 -4.18 -5.68 -2.96
C LEU A 158 -3.22 -6.26 -1.91
N ARG A 159 -2.62 -7.43 -2.19
CA ARG A 159 -1.76 -8.13 -1.21
C ARG A 159 -0.64 -7.26 -0.66
N LEU A 160 0.04 -6.49 -1.51
CA LEU A 160 1.14 -5.64 -1.05
C LEU A 160 0.64 -4.54 -0.13
N VAL A 161 -0.48 -3.90 -0.49
CA VAL A 161 -1.14 -2.84 0.29
C VAL A 161 -1.57 -3.37 1.66
N ASP A 162 -2.25 -4.52 1.69
CA ASP A 162 -2.70 -5.16 2.92
C ASP A 162 -1.52 -5.52 3.85
N LYS A 163 -0.47 -6.13 3.30
CA LYS A 163 0.74 -6.48 4.07
C LYS A 163 1.53 -5.26 4.51
N TRP A 164 1.54 -4.19 3.72
CA TRP A 164 2.18 -2.93 4.10
C TRP A 164 1.46 -2.29 5.29
N ALA A 165 0.12 -2.30 5.30
CA ALA A 165 -0.66 -1.85 6.44
C ALA A 165 -0.39 -2.66 7.72
N VAL A 166 -0.17 -3.99 7.60
CA VAL A 166 0.25 -4.82 8.75
C VAL A 166 1.60 -4.37 9.31
N LEU A 167 2.58 -4.09 8.45
CA LEU A 167 3.88 -3.56 8.91
C LEU A 167 3.72 -2.21 9.63
N ILE A 168 2.89 -1.32 9.08
CA ILE A 168 2.59 -0.01 9.66
C ILE A 168 1.96 -0.16 11.05
N GLY A 169 1.05 -1.13 11.22
CA GLY A 169 0.42 -1.46 12.50
C GLY A 169 1.34 -2.19 13.51
N GLY A 170 2.62 -2.41 13.19
CA GLY A 170 3.57 -3.08 14.09
C GLY A 170 3.56 -4.62 14.02
N GLY A 171 2.82 -5.19 13.07
CA GLY A 171 2.91 -6.62 12.74
C GLY A 171 4.17 -6.93 11.92
N ARG A 172 4.34 -8.21 11.58
CA ARG A 172 5.43 -8.68 10.72
C ARG A 172 4.88 -9.41 9.51
N ASN A 173 5.59 -9.28 8.39
CA ASN A 173 5.25 -10.05 7.22
C ASN A 173 5.77 -11.49 7.36
N HIS A 174 4.88 -12.43 7.08
CA HIS A 174 5.24 -13.80 6.75
C HIS A 174 5.65 -13.83 5.26
N ARG A 175 5.64 -15.00 4.61
CA ARG A 175 5.92 -15.11 3.18
C ARG A 175 4.97 -14.26 2.31
N MET A 176 5.54 -13.51 1.38
CA MET A 176 4.82 -12.66 0.42
C MET A 176 3.96 -13.49 -0.54
N GLY A 177 4.56 -14.51 -1.15
CA GLY A 177 3.93 -15.37 -2.15
C GLY A 177 4.39 -16.82 -2.03
N LEU A 178 4.04 -17.63 -3.03
CA LEU A 178 4.55 -19.00 -3.13
C LEU A 178 6.05 -19.04 -3.42
N PHE A 179 6.58 -18.00 -4.06
CA PHE A 179 7.97 -17.85 -4.48
C PHE A 179 8.95 -17.49 -3.34
N ASP A 180 8.43 -17.08 -2.18
CA ASP A 180 9.21 -16.36 -1.16
C ASP A 180 9.75 -17.28 -0.05
N MET A 181 9.03 -18.38 0.23
CA MET A 181 9.36 -19.29 1.33
C MET A 181 8.73 -20.65 1.07
N VAL A 182 9.48 -21.71 1.36
CA VAL A 182 8.96 -23.07 1.30
C VAL A 182 8.02 -23.29 2.48
N MET A 183 6.85 -23.87 2.21
CA MET A 183 5.89 -24.22 3.25
C MET A 183 5.20 -25.52 2.89
N ILE A 184 5.75 -26.61 3.43
CA ILE A 184 5.16 -27.94 3.36
C ILE A 184 3.88 -27.97 4.20
N LYS A 185 2.87 -28.65 3.69
CA LYS A 185 1.52 -28.77 4.29
C LYS A 185 1.04 -30.19 4.06
N ASP A 186 -0.05 -30.55 4.71
CA ASP A 186 -0.63 -31.89 4.67
C ASP A 186 -0.82 -32.43 3.25
N ASN A 187 -1.30 -31.60 2.33
CA ASN A 187 -1.45 -31.98 0.92
C ASN A 187 -0.11 -32.36 0.28
N HIS A 188 0.94 -31.58 0.53
CA HIS A 188 2.27 -31.86 -0.01
C HIS A 188 2.83 -33.16 0.57
N ILE A 189 2.66 -33.38 1.89
CA ILE A 189 3.12 -34.58 2.59
C ILE A 189 2.42 -35.83 2.06
N SER A 190 1.10 -35.77 1.90
CA SER A 190 0.30 -36.87 1.38
C SER A 190 0.72 -37.25 -0.04
N ILE A 191 0.87 -36.25 -0.92
CA ILE A 191 1.26 -36.46 -2.33
C ILE A 191 2.70 -36.95 -2.45
N ALA A 192 3.62 -36.44 -1.63
CA ALA A 192 5.03 -36.87 -1.62
C ALA A 192 5.25 -38.26 -0.98
N GLY A 193 4.22 -38.87 -0.40
CA GLY A 193 4.33 -40.17 0.26
C GLY A 193 5.05 -40.11 1.61
N GLY A 194 4.95 -38.99 2.33
CA GLY A 194 5.49 -38.82 3.68
C GLY A 194 6.34 -37.56 3.87
N ILE A 195 6.53 -37.16 5.13
CA ILE A 195 7.24 -35.92 5.50
C ILE A 195 8.70 -35.96 5.04
N ILE A 196 9.37 -37.09 5.23
CA ILE A 196 10.78 -37.28 4.86
C ILE A 196 10.99 -37.08 3.35
N ASN A 197 10.08 -37.63 2.54
CA ASN A 197 10.15 -37.49 1.08
C ASN A 197 9.93 -36.03 0.67
N ALA A 198 8.92 -35.37 1.25
CA ALA A 198 8.64 -33.96 0.95
C ALA A 198 9.84 -33.05 1.26
N ILE A 199 10.51 -33.26 2.40
CA ILE A 199 11.71 -32.49 2.78
C ILE A 199 12.86 -32.76 1.81
N LYS A 200 13.18 -34.04 1.53
CA LYS A 200 14.25 -34.39 0.59
C LYS A 200 14.03 -33.80 -0.81
N SER A 201 12.79 -33.82 -1.31
CA SER A 201 12.46 -33.24 -2.61
C SER A 201 12.64 -31.72 -2.62
N VAL A 202 12.35 -31.03 -1.52
CA VAL A 202 12.61 -29.59 -1.38
C VAL A 202 14.12 -29.33 -1.41
N ASP A 203 14.90 -30.03 -0.58
CA ASP A 203 16.35 -29.82 -0.48
C ASP A 203 17.02 -30.03 -1.85
N GLN A 204 16.68 -31.14 -2.52
CA GLN A 204 17.19 -31.46 -3.85
C GLN A 204 16.82 -30.39 -4.88
N TYR A 205 15.57 -29.89 -4.86
CA TYR A 205 15.13 -28.86 -5.78
C TYR A 205 15.87 -27.53 -5.56
N LEU A 206 16.02 -27.11 -4.31
CA LEU A 206 16.72 -25.87 -3.97
C LEU A 206 18.21 -25.94 -4.38
N GLU A 207 18.88 -27.07 -4.16
CA GLU A 207 20.25 -27.29 -4.63
C GLU A 207 20.36 -27.24 -6.15
N GLN A 208 19.49 -27.96 -6.86
CA GLN A 208 19.50 -28.03 -8.33
C GLN A 208 19.26 -26.67 -8.99
N GLN A 209 18.38 -25.85 -8.39
CA GLN A 209 18.07 -24.52 -8.89
C GLN A 209 18.99 -23.44 -8.32
N ASN A 210 19.94 -23.80 -7.45
CA ASN A 210 20.81 -22.88 -6.72
C ASN A 210 20.01 -21.75 -6.02
N LEU A 211 18.90 -22.12 -5.38
CA LEU A 211 18.00 -21.20 -4.70
C LEU A 211 18.27 -21.21 -3.19
N GLN A 212 18.43 -20.03 -2.61
CA GLN A 212 18.41 -19.85 -1.16
C GLN A 212 17.04 -19.30 -0.74
N MET A 213 16.24 -20.15 -0.10
CA MET A 213 14.94 -19.78 0.45
C MET A 213 14.89 -20.03 1.95
N ARG A 214 14.05 -19.27 2.65
CA ARG A 214 13.67 -19.56 4.03
C ARG A 214 12.63 -20.68 4.10
#